data_AF-A0A7Y7ZTN2-F1
#
_entry.id   AF-A0A7Y7ZTN2-F1
#
_cell.length_a   1.000
_cell.length_b   1.000
_cell.length_c   1.000
_cell.angle_alpha   90.00
_cell.angle_beta   90.00
_cell.angle_gamma   90.00
#
_symmetry.space_group_name_H-M   'P 1'
#
loop_
_entity.id
_entity.type
_entity.pdbx_description
1 polymer ?
#
loop_
_entity_poly.entity_id
_entity_poly.type
_entity_poly.pdbx_seq_one_letter_code
_entity_poly.pdbx_strand_id
1 'polypeptide(L)'
;MIYHDPSLSHDEAISFLTTTDLSKVTEAIISIGLNETDATWAQETCLRYVSNDDENIASAAIIAIGHIARRFGELDMAKISPALQQAKTKSPFLSGAVQDTLDDIQMFT
;
A
#
# COMPACT_ATOMS: atom_id res chain seq x y z
N MET A 1 0.79 6.88 -21.49
CA MET A 1 0.32 6.70 -20.10
C MET A 1 -0.64 7.83 -19.80
N ILE A 2 -1.87 7.52 -19.44
CA ILE A 2 -2.83 8.52 -18.94
C ILE A 2 -2.55 8.59 -17.43
N TYR A 3 -2.20 9.78 -16.94
CA TYR A 3 -2.09 10.03 -15.51
C TYR A 3 -3.51 10.03 -14.94
N HIS A 4 -3.81 9.06 -14.06
CA HIS A 4 -5.04 9.06 -13.27
C HIS A 4 -4.67 9.66 -11.92
N ASP A 5 -5.37 10.72 -11.51
CA ASP A 5 -5.26 11.23 -10.14
C ASP A 5 -6.14 10.33 -9.27
N PRO A 6 -5.57 9.49 -8.39
CA PRO A 6 -6.35 8.54 -7.60
C PRO A 6 -6.95 9.26 -6.40
N SER A 7 -7.56 10.44 -6.55
CA SER A 7 -8.17 11.22 -5.47
C SER A 7 -9.57 10.73 -5.14
N LEU A 8 -9.70 9.43 -4.84
CA LEU A 8 -10.94 8.86 -4.33
C LEU A 8 -11.25 9.41 -2.94
N SER A 9 -12.52 9.64 -2.66
CA SER A 9 -12.98 9.82 -1.29
C SER A 9 -12.84 8.51 -0.50
N HIS A 10 -12.85 8.62 0.84
CA HIS A 10 -12.81 7.47 1.75
C HIS A 10 -13.86 6.41 1.41
N ASP A 11 -15.12 6.84 1.21
CA ASP A 11 -16.23 5.94 0.89
C ASP A 11 -16.07 5.28 -0.49
N GLU A 12 -15.52 6.00 -1.47
CA GLU A 12 -15.21 5.45 -2.80
C GLU A 12 -14.09 4.42 -2.74
N ALA A 13 -13.03 4.70 -1.98
CA ALA A 13 -11.93 3.76 -1.77
C ALA A 13 -12.44 2.47 -1.12
N ILE A 14 -13.26 2.57 -0.07
CA ILE A 14 -13.90 1.41 0.57
C ILE A 14 -14.77 0.64 -0.44
N SER A 15 -15.58 1.34 -1.23
CA SER A 15 -16.41 0.70 -2.26
C SER A 15 -15.54 -0.09 -3.25
N PHE A 16 -14.46 0.50 -3.75
CA PHE A 16 -13.56 -0.14 -4.71
C PHE A 16 -12.84 -1.37 -4.13
N LEU A 17 -12.43 -1.32 -2.86
CA LEU A 17 -11.81 -2.45 -2.16
C LEU A 17 -12.72 -3.68 -2.06
N THR A 18 -14.05 -3.51 -2.14
CA THR A 18 -15.02 -4.62 -2.10
C THR A 18 -15.33 -5.23 -3.47
N THR A 19 -14.80 -4.65 -4.54
CA THR A 19 -15.03 -5.16 -5.89
C THR A 19 -14.12 -6.34 -6.22
N THR A 20 -14.50 -7.12 -7.23
CA THR A 20 -13.63 -8.17 -7.81
C THR A 20 -12.73 -7.64 -8.92
N ASP A 21 -12.78 -6.33 -9.21
CA ASP A 21 -11.99 -5.71 -10.26
C ASP A 21 -10.61 -5.32 -9.70
N LEU A 22 -9.59 -6.08 -10.08
CA LEU A 22 -8.21 -5.89 -9.64
C LEU A 22 -7.70 -4.46 -9.89
N SER A 23 -8.16 -3.81 -10.96
CA SER A 23 -7.73 -2.44 -11.28
C SER A 23 -8.31 -1.44 -10.28
N LYS A 24 -9.58 -1.61 -9.91
CA LYS A 24 -10.23 -0.76 -8.89
C LYS A 24 -9.65 -1.00 -7.51
N VAL A 25 -9.37 -2.25 -7.15
CA VAL A 25 -8.75 -2.57 -5.86
C VAL A 25 -7.37 -1.96 -5.75
N THR A 26 -6.52 -2.10 -6.77
CA THR A 26 -5.17 -1.50 -6.77
C THR A 26 -5.23 0.03 -6.75
N GLU A 27 -6.14 0.63 -7.53
CA GLU A 27 -6.37 2.08 -7.52
C GLU A 27 -6.79 2.58 -6.14
N ALA A 28 -7.70 1.89 -5.45
CA ALA A 28 -8.14 2.25 -4.11
C ALA A 28 -7.00 2.17 -3.09
N ILE A 29 -6.17 1.12 -3.15
CA ILE A 29 -5.04 0.97 -2.25
C ILE A 29 -4.02 2.10 -2.43
N ILE A 30 -3.71 2.47 -3.68
CA ILE A 30 -2.80 3.58 -3.98
C ILE A 30 -3.42 4.91 -3.55
N SER A 31 -4.72 5.11 -3.83
CA SER A 31 -5.48 6.28 -3.38
C SER A 31 -5.40 6.47 -1.87
N ILE A 32 -5.57 5.38 -1.11
CA ILE A 32 -5.46 5.37 0.35
C ILE A 32 -4.09 5.86 0.80
N GLY A 33 -3.01 5.28 0.26
CA GLY A 33 -1.66 5.69 0.62
C GLY A 33 -1.37 7.16 0.32
N LEU A 34 -1.90 7.69 -0.79
CA LEU A 34 -1.66 9.06 -1.25
C LEU A 34 -2.53 10.13 -0.59
N ASN A 35 -3.79 9.80 -0.23
CA ASN A 35 -4.79 10.81 0.08
C ASN A 35 -5.44 10.67 1.46
N GLU A 36 -5.44 9.48 2.06
CA GLU A 36 -6.14 9.29 3.33
C GLU A 36 -5.56 10.16 4.44
N THR A 37 -6.43 10.64 5.31
CA THR A 37 -6.05 11.58 6.39
C THR A 37 -5.82 10.85 7.71
N ASP A 38 -6.48 9.71 7.91
CA ASP A 38 -6.25 8.83 9.05
C ASP A 38 -5.07 7.89 8.74
N ALA A 39 -3.88 8.24 9.23
CA ALA A 39 -2.66 7.46 9.05
C ALA A 39 -2.78 6.03 9.59
N THR A 40 -3.44 5.87 10.74
CA THR A 40 -3.59 4.56 11.38
C THR A 40 -4.50 3.68 10.54
N TRP A 41 -5.65 4.21 10.11
CA TRP A 41 -6.56 3.48 9.25
C TRP A 41 -5.94 3.13 7.89
N ALA A 42 -5.22 4.08 7.27
CA ALA A 42 -4.56 3.86 5.99
C ALA A 42 -3.52 2.73 6.09
N GLN A 43 -2.67 2.77 7.12
CA GLN A 43 -1.66 1.74 7.35
C GLN A 43 -2.29 0.38 7.58
N GLU A 44 -3.25 0.27 8.51
CA GLU A 44 -3.89 -1.02 8.82
C GLU A 44 -4.64 -1.58 7.60
N THR A 45 -5.21 -0.72 6.77
CA THR A 45 -5.89 -1.12 5.54
C THR A 45 -4.88 -1.65 4.52
N CYS A 46 -3.84 -0.89 4.17
CA CYS A 46 -2.81 -1.34 3.24
C CYS A 46 -2.12 -2.63 3.73
N LEU A 47 -1.82 -2.72 5.03
CA LEU A 47 -1.17 -3.89 5.63
C LEU A 47 -1.96 -5.19 5.39
N ARG A 48 -3.30 -5.16 5.41
CA ARG A 48 -4.15 -6.34 5.13
C ARG A 48 -3.95 -6.89 3.72
N TYR A 49 -3.53 -6.05 2.78
CA TYR A 49 -3.37 -6.42 1.37
C TYR A 49 -1.92 -6.80 1.00
N VAL A 50 -0.92 -6.55 1.85
CA VAL A 50 0.48 -6.92 1.59
C VAL A 50 0.66 -8.42 1.34
N SER A 51 -0.13 -9.27 2.02
CA SER A 51 -0.06 -10.73 1.88
C SER A 51 -1.07 -11.29 0.88
N ASN A 52 -1.73 -10.46 0.06
CA ASN A 52 -2.72 -10.91 -0.92
C ASN A 52 -2.12 -11.92 -1.92
N ASP A 53 -2.96 -12.81 -2.46
CA ASP A 53 -2.54 -13.81 -3.44
C ASP A 53 -2.33 -13.21 -4.84
N ASP A 54 -3.03 -12.13 -5.17
CA ASP A 54 -2.75 -11.36 -6.36
C ASP A 54 -1.55 -10.43 -6.13
N GLU A 55 -0.48 -10.67 -6.89
CA GLU A 55 0.78 -9.92 -6.76
C GLU A 55 0.63 -8.43 -7.10
N ASN A 56 -0.34 -8.03 -7.94
CA ASN A 56 -0.57 -6.62 -8.23
C ASN A 56 -1.22 -5.91 -7.04
N ILE A 57 -2.17 -6.58 -6.37
CA ILE A 57 -2.78 -6.07 -5.13
C ILE A 57 -1.72 -5.96 -4.03
N ALA A 58 -0.90 -6.99 -3.84
CA ALA A 58 0.18 -6.98 -2.86
C ALA A 58 1.21 -5.87 -3.15
N SER A 59 1.61 -5.72 -4.42
CA SER A 59 2.53 -4.66 -4.86
C SER A 59 1.96 -3.27 -4.59
N ALA A 60 0.69 -3.03 -4.93
CA ALA A 60 0.01 -1.76 -4.67
C ALA A 60 -0.02 -1.42 -3.17
N ALA A 61 -0.27 -2.42 -2.32
CA ALA A 61 -0.28 -2.26 -0.86
C ALA A 61 1.09 -1.89 -0.30
N ILE A 62 2.15 -2.53 -0.81
CA ILE A 62 3.52 -2.25 -0.43
C ILE A 62 3.90 -0.81 -0.82
N ILE A 63 3.64 -0.41 -2.07
CA ILE A 63 3.89 0.96 -2.55
C ILE A 63 3.10 1.99 -1.71
N ALA A 64 1.84 1.71 -1.40
CA ALA A 64 1.00 2.58 -0.58
C ALA A 64 1.58 2.80 0.83
N ILE A 65 2.20 1.78 1.45
CA ILE A 65 2.91 1.93 2.73
C ILE A 65 4.08 2.93 2.58
N GLY A 66 4.83 2.89 1.48
CA GLY A 66 5.87 3.87 1.20
C GLY A 66 5.33 5.29 1.04
N HIS A 67 4.11 5.47 0.52
CA HIS A 67 3.44 6.77 0.51
C HIS A 67 3.03 7.22 1.91
N ILE A 68 2.53 6.32 2.75
CA ILE A 68 2.17 6.63 4.14
C ILE A 68 3.42 7.05 4.93
N ALA A 69 4.54 6.33 4.80
CA ALA A 69 5.82 6.72 5.40
C ALA A 69 6.22 8.15 5.02
N ARG A 70 6.20 8.47 3.72
CA ARG A 70 6.50 9.82 3.20
C ARG A 70 5.62 10.92 3.77
N ARG A 71 4.33 10.63 3.96
CA ARG A 71 3.32 11.64 4.32
C ARG A 71 3.25 11.89 5.82
N PHE A 72 3.32 10.83 6.62
CA PHE A 72 3.11 10.90 8.06
C PHE A 72 4.40 10.82 8.87
N GLY A 73 5.48 10.30 8.30
CA GLY A 73 6.78 10.18 8.96
C GLY A 73 6.81 9.18 10.12
N GLU A 74 5.76 8.36 10.26
CA GLU A 74 5.68 7.30 11.26
C GLU A 74 4.92 6.10 10.72
N LEU A 75 5.34 4.91 11.15
CA LEU A 75 4.69 3.64 10.87
C LEU A 75 4.84 2.69 12.07
N ASP A 76 3.90 1.76 12.23
CA ASP A 76 4.05 0.63 13.15
C ASP A 76 5.02 -0.41 12.57
N MET A 77 6.30 -0.16 12.74
CA MET A 77 7.38 -1.01 12.23
C MET A 77 7.34 -2.43 12.77
N ALA A 78 6.73 -2.66 13.94
CA ALA A 78 6.56 -4.01 14.48
C ALA A 78 5.63 -4.87 13.62
N LYS A 79 4.70 -4.25 12.88
CA LYS A 79 3.82 -4.92 11.91
C LYS A 79 4.33 -4.85 10.48
N ILE A 80 4.88 -3.71 10.07
CA ILE A 80 5.28 -3.46 8.68
C ILE A 80 6.50 -4.29 8.28
N SER A 81 7.54 -4.33 9.11
CA SER A 81 8.76 -5.09 8.80
C SER A 81 8.51 -6.58 8.53
N PRO A 82 7.80 -7.35 9.38
CA PRO A 82 7.54 -8.77 9.10
C PRO A 82 6.65 -8.97 7.86
N ALA A 83 5.69 -8.07 7.60
CA ALA A 83 4.84 -8.17 6.41
C ALA A 83 5.64 -7.98 5.11
N LEU A 84 6.53 -6.98 5.06
CA LEU A 84 7.41 -6.75 3.90
C LEU A 84 8.38 -7.92 3.67
N GLN A 85 8.95 -8.48 4.74
CA GLN A 85 9.81 -9.66 4.64
C GLN A 85 9.06 -10.89 4.13
N GLN A 86 7.83 -11.10 4.60
CA GLN A 86 6.98 -12.20 4.14
C GLN A 86 6.63 -12.02 2.65
N ALA A 87 6.24 -10.82 2.22
CA ALA A 87 5.93 -10.51 0.82
C ALA A 87 7.13 -10.79 -0.10
N LYS A 88 8.33 -10.32 0.29
CA LYS A 88 9.58 -10.58 -0.44
C LYS A 88 9.90 -12.07 -0.56
N THR A 89 9.59 -12.85 0.47
CA THR A 89 9.80 -14.31 0.48
C THR A 89 8.75 -15.05 -0.37
N LYS A 90 7.50 -14.58 -0.35
CA LYS A 90 6.37 -15.18 -1.09
C LYS A 90 6.57 -15.10 -2.60
N SER A 91 7.04 -13.95 -3.11
CA SER A 91 7.24 -13.75 -4.54
C SER A 91 8.44 -12.87 -4.87
N PRO A 92 9.35 -13.33 -5.75
CA PRO A 92 10.42 -12.50 -6.30
C PRO A 92 9.91 -11.24 -7.00
N PHE A 93 8.71 -11.27 -7.58
CA PHE A 93 8.10 -10.11 -8.27
C PHE A 93 7.96 -8.90 -7.34
N LEU A 94 7.64 -9.14 -6.07
CA LEU A 94 7.44 -8.07 -5.08
C LEU A 94 8.75 -7.45 -4.57
N SER A 95 9.91 -8.05 -4.88
CA SER A 95 11.20 -7.62 -4.31
C SER A 95 11.55 -6.17 -4.64
N GLY A 96 11.20 -5.68 -5.84
CA GLY A 96 11.42 -4.29 -6.24
C GLY A 96 10.58 -3.34 -5.38
N ALA A 97 9.27 -3.54 -5.35
CA ALA A 97 8.35 -2.72 -4.56
C ALA A 97 8.69 -2.72 -3.07
N VAL A 98 9.11 -3.87 -2.51
CA VAL A 98 9.57 -3.97 -1.13
C VAL A 98 10.81 -3.13 -0.90
N GLN A 99 11.81 -3.19 -1.81
CA GLN A 99 13.03 -2.42 -1.66
C GLN A 99 12.74 -0.91 -1.72
N ASP A 100 11.97 -0.46 -2.70
CA ASP A 100 11.59 0.95 -2.85
C ASP A 100 10.87 1.45 -1.59
N THR A 101 9.96 0.64 -1.04
CA THR A 101 9.23 0.97 0.19
C THR A 101 10.14 1.02 1.41
N LEU A 102 11.13 0.12 1.52
CA LEU A 102 12.10 0.17 2.62
C LEU A 102 12.99 1.41 2.54
N ASP A 103 13.38 1.82 1.33
CA ASP A 103 14.16 3.05 1.10
C ASP A 103 13.33 4.28 1.51
N ASP A 104 12.02 4.27 1.25
CA ASP A 104 11.11 5.33 1.70
C ASP A 104 10.98 5.38 3.22
N ILE A 105 10.77 4.23 3.85
CA ILE A 105 10.71 4.15 5.32
C ILE A 105 12.00 4.71 5.91
N GLN A 106 13.16 4.27 5.42
CA GLN A 106 14.46 4.75 5.90
C GLN A 106 14.65 6.27 5.71
N MET A 107 14.09 6.85 4.64
CA MET A 107 14.22 8.26 4.34
C MET A 107 13.29 9.15 5.19
N PHE A 108 12.12 8.63 5.59
CA PHE A 108 11.04 9.47 6.14
C PHE A 108 10.59 9.12 7.57
N THR A 109 10.99 7.98 8.14
CA THR A 109 10.64 7.57 9.53
C THR A 109 11.89 7.36 10.38
#